data_AF-A0A095WWR4-F1
#
_entry.id   AF-A0A095WWR4-F1
#
_cell.length_a   1.000
_cell.length_b   1.000
_cell.length_c   1.000
_cell.angle_alpha   90.00
_cell.angle_beta   90.00
_cell.angle_gamma   90.00
#
_symmetry.space_group_name_H-M   'P 1'
#
loop_
_entity.id
_entity.type
_entity.pdbx_description
1 polymer ?
#
loop_
_entity_poly.entity_id
_entity_poly.type
_entity_poly.pdbx_seq_one_letter_code
_entity_poly.pdbx_strand_id
1 'polypeptide(L)'
;MKTGTRRILAASTTLFATLTLSAPAALAAEEPWQLLGQGQLFVAKSGDYYGVCAGDDQLRKGAPVAPKDAAFKTYQVGQATPRNIATSIGNTDIKTVMSADKTWVVAALYHLYAKDVTKSGHHAKSFSFAVQSQLSTYGRFPMENLDDGGALARQMVAEAEQIAGPYTLKPWVSYKDGVVTIENLGVKGKAGWIKGLPMEVTFTHANSGEVTKTLTSGKEPISAQAEYSDPGEVSVRVKVSGLPADKINIWEHPKHQDLVVVQWDKSSLEASGSVAVPPPPTPPTTQPTEPETEPTTQPTTEPSQPETEPTTQPETEPTTTPTTVTIDQPPTLAKTGAASLFLPAFGLASLGSGFLLFRRSGGEA
;
A
#
# COMPACT_ATOMS: atom_id res chain seq x y z
N MET A 1 67.36 -15.68 32.97
CA MET A 1 66.57 -14.47 33.25
C MET A 1 66.27 -13.74 31.95
N LYS A 2 64.99 -13.74 31.53
CA LYS A 2 64.34 -12.66 30.75
C LYS A 2 62.86 -13.05 30.60
N THR A 3 62.06 -12.49 31.50
CA THR A 3 60.60 -12.51 31.52
C THR A 3 60.07 -11.66 30.37
N GLY A 4 59.39 -12.30 29.42
CA GLY A 4 58.72 -11.63 28.30
C GLY A 4 57.26 -11.35 28.64
N THR A 5 57.00 -10.16 29.19
CA THR A 5 55.66 -9.63 29.45
C THR A 5 54.92 -9.39 28.12
N ARG A 6 53.92 -10.22 27.80
CA ARG A 6 52.98 -9.95 26.70
C ARG A 6 52.04 -8.83 27.14
N ARG A 7 52.23 -7.63 26.58
CA ARG A 7 51.23 -6.56 26.64
C ARG A 7 50.09 -6.91 25.68
N ILE A 8 48.90 -7.11 26.24
CA ILE A 8 47.64 -7.10 25.49
C ILE A 8 47.34 -5.63 25.18
N LEU A 9 47.54 -5.21 23.93
CA LEU A 9 46.95 -3.97 23.43
C LEU A 9 45.47 -4.24 23.17
N ALA A 10 44.62 -3.75 24.06
CA ALA A 10 43.20 -3.58 23.79
C ALA A 10 43.08 -2.52 22.68
N ALA A 11 42.80 -2.96 21.45
CA ALA A 11 42.36 -2.07 20.40
C ALA A 11 40.98 -1.54 20.76
N SER A 12 40.93 -0.33 21.34
CA SER A 12 39.71 0.43 21.48
C SER A 12 39.16 0.71 20.08
N THR A 13 38.14 -0.05 19.69
CA THR A 13 37.39 0.19 18.46
C THR A 13 36.55 1.43 18.69
N THR A 14 37.04 2.55 18.18
CA THR A 14 36.34 3.82 18.18
C THR A 14 35.01 3.64 17.46
N LEU A 15 33.92 3.85 18.19
CA LEU A 15 32.56 3.89 17.70
C LEU A 15 32.47 5.05 16.68
N PHE A 16 32.53 4.75 15.39
CA PHE A 16 32.11 5.69 14.37
C PHE A 16 30.58 5.79 14.45
N ALA A 17 30.10 6.75 15.24
CA ALA A 17 28.75 7.28 15.07
C ALA A 17 28.71 7.95 13.70
N THR A 18 28.25 7.20 12.70
CA THR A 18 27.82 7.77 11.43
C THR A 18 26.61 8.66 11.71
N LEU A 19 26.91 9.94 11.96
CA LEU A 19 25.96 11.03 11.83
C LEU A 19 25.53 11.06 10.36
N THR A 20 24.53 10.25 10.01
CA THR A 20 23.81 10.39 8.75
C THR A 20 22.96 11.64 8.88
N LEU A 21 23.59 12.80 8.69
CA LEU A 21 22.85 13.99 8.31
C LEU A 21 22.04 13.59 7.08
N SER A 22 20.73 13.54 7.24
CA SER A 22 19.73 13.44 6.18
C SER A 22 19.92 14.61 5.21
N ALA A 23 20.86 14.45 4.29
CA ALA A 23 21.27 15.45 3.30
C ALA A 23 20.60 15.36 1.91
N PRO A 24 19.42 14.74 1.67
CA PRO A 24 18.69 15.01 0.42
C PRO A 24 17.74 16.20 0.51
N ALA A 25 17.37 16.67 1.71
CA ALA A 25 16.44 17.80 1.87
C ALA A 25 17.11 19.18 1.66
N ALA A 26 18.42 19.30 1.91
CA ALA A 26 19.13 20.57 1.85
C ALA A 26 19.50 21.03 0.42
N LEU A 27 19.55 20.11 -0.56
CA LEU A 27 19.89 20.43 -1.96
C LEU A 27 18.69 20.89 -2.80
N ALA A 28 17.47 20.78 -2.26
CA ALA A 28 16.27 21.40 -2.83
C ALA A 28 16.26 22.93 -2.76
N ALA A 29 17.19 23.52 -2.00
CA ALA A 29 16.93 24.80 -1.32
C ALA A 29 17.26 26.07 -2.12
N GLU A 30 17.86 26.00 -3.32
CA GLU A 30 18.34 27.22 -4.00
C GLU A 30 17.59 27.61 -5.29
N GLU A 31 16.96 26.68 -6.00
CA GLU A 31 16.30 26.99 -7.27
C GLU A 31 14.85 27.45 -7.07
N PRO A 32 14.42 28.58 -7.65
CA PRO A 32 13.03 29.00 -7.59
C PRO A 32 12.10 28.01 -8.29
N TRP A 33 10.85 27.92 -7.83
CA TRP A 33 9.82 27.12 -8.50
C TRP A 33 9.57 27.61 -9.94
N GLN A 34 9.81 26.74 -10.91
CA GLN A 34 9.45 26.92 -12.31
C GLN A 34 8.04 26.38 -12.56
N LEU A 35 7.12 27.23 -13.04
CA LEU A 35 5.78 26.79 -13.45
C LEU A 35 5.87 25.88 -14.68
N LEU A 36 5.23 24.71 -14.60
CA LEU A 36 5.19 23.73 -15.69
C LEU A 36 3.82 23.67 -16.38
N GLY A 37 2.75 23.96 -15.66
CA GLY A 37 1.40 23.98 -16.22
C GLY A 37 0.38 24.47 -15.21
N GLN A 38 -0.76 24.94 -15.72
CA GLN A 38 -1.91 25.39 -14.94
C GLN A 38 -3.13 24.55 -15.32
N GLY A 39 -3.63 23.74 -14.37
CA GLY A 39 -4.93 23.07 -14.40
C GLY A 39 -5.98 23.95 -13.72
N GLN A 40 -6.56 23.48 -12.60
CA GLN A 40 -7.38 24.36 -11.75
C GLN A 40 -6.50 25.38 -11.01
N LEU A 41 -5.35 24.92 -10.49
CA LEU A 41 -4.23 25.76 -10.05
C LEU A 41 -2.98 25.32 -10.82
N PHE A 42 -1.77 25.39 -10.27
CA PHE A 42 -0.57 25.05 -11.03
C PHE A 42 0.20 23.85 -10.48
N VAL A 43 1.05 23.31 -11.35
CA VAL A 43 2.17 22.44 -10.98
C VAL A 43 3.48 23.17 -11.30
N ALA A 44 4.44 23.07 -10.39
CA ALA A 44 5.75 23.67 -10.51
C ALA A 44 6.85 22.65 -10.22
N LYS A 45 8.07 22.95 -10.66
CA LYS A 45 9.27 22.15 -10.38
C LYS A 45 10.37 23.02 -9.77
N SER A 46 11.12 22.47 -8.83
CA SER A 46 12.36 23.06 -8.32
C SER A 46 13.35 21.91 -8.08
N GLY A 47 14.49 21.93 -8.77
CA GLY A 47 15.40 20.78 -8.82
C GLY A 47 14.65 19.49 -9.15
N ASP A 48 14.66 18.56 -8.20
CA ASP A 48 14.06 17.22 -8.28
C ASP A 48 12.60 17.15 -7.77
N TYR A 49 12.04 18.27 -7.31
CA TYR A 49 10.72 18.31 -6.68
C TYR A 49 9.64 18.75 -7.66
N TYR A 50 8.47 18.12 -7.57
CA TYR A 50 7.24 18.55 -8.25
C TYR A 50 6.23 18.97 -7.20
N GLY A 51 5.78 20.21 -7.27
CA GLY A 51 4.83 20.81 -6.34
C GLY A 51 3.51 21.08 -7.04
N VAL A 52 2.40 20.57 -6.51
CA VAL A 52 1.05 20.95 -6.95
C VAL A 52 0.44 21.91 -5.93
N CYS A 53 -0.05 23.04 -6.39
CA CYS A 53 -0.67 24.04 -5.54
C CYS A 53 -1.89 23.46 -4.77
N ALA A 54 -1.94 23.74 -3.47
CA ALA A 54 -2.94 23.23 -2.53
C ALA A 54 -4.19 24.13 -2.36
N GLY A 55 -4.29 25.25 -3.08
CA GLY A 55 -5.52 26.04 -3.16
C GLY A 55 -5.78 26.99 -2.00
N ASP A 56 -4.75 27.63 -1.48
CA ASP A 56 -4.89 28.92 -0.82
C ASP A 56 -4.96 30.06 -1.85
N ASP A 57 -5.96 30.93 -1.68
CA ASP A 57 -6.31 32.02 -2.60
C ASP A 57 -5.33 33.21 -2.45
N GLN A 58 -4.05 32.91 -2.48
CA GLN A 58 -3.02 33.92 -2.43
C GLN A 58 -2.71 34.33 -3.87
N LEU A 59 -3.30 35.47 -4.25
CA LEU A 59 -3.38 36.15 -5.55
C LEU A 59 -2.08 36.38 -6.35
N ARG A 60 -1.00 35.63 -6.11
CA ARG A 60 0.24 35.70 -6.89
C ARG A 60 0.51 34.36 -7.58
N LYS A 61 -0.37 34.04 -8.54
CA LYS A 61 -0.08 33.04 -9.58
C LYS A 61 1.25 33.42 -10.24
N GLY A 62 2.32 32.66 -10.01
CA GLY A 62 3.57 32.77 -10.76
C GLY A 62 4.66 33.70 -10.23
N ALA A 63 4.66 34.07 -8.94
CA ALA A 63 5.91 34.56 -8.36
C ALA A 63 6.87 33.38 -8.17
N PRO A 64 8.09 33.39 -8.74
CA PRO A 64 9.10 32.37 -8.44
C PRO A 64 9.51 32.53 -6.98
N VAL A 65 8.99 31.66 -6.11
CA VAL A 65 9.37 31.63 -4.70
C VAL A 65 10.48 30.61 -4.53
N ALA A 66 11.53 30.99 -3.79
CA ALA A 66 12.60 30.06 -3.47
C ALA A 66 12.14 29.08 -2.38
N PRO A 67 12.44 27.78 -2.49
CA PRO A 67 12.06 26.79 -1.48
C PRO A 67 12.56 27.10 -0.06
N LYS A 68 13.68 27.84 0.07
CA LYS A 68 14.29 28.25 1.35
C LYS A 68 13.45 29.16 2.23
N ASP A 69 12.47 29.87 1.67
CA ASP A 69 11.63 30.81 2.42
C ASP A 69 10.43 30.13 3.11
N ALA A 70 10.36 28.79 3.04
CA ALA A 70 9.23 27.97 3.46
C ALA A 70 9.69 26.75 4.26
N ALA A 71 8.74 26.14 4.98
CA ALA A 71 8.97 24.93 5.74
C ALA A 71 8.40 23.72 4.99
N PHE A 72 9.17 22.64 4.89
CA PHE A 72 8.63 21.35 4.52
C PHE A 72 8.02 20.68 5.75
N LYS A 73 6.70 20.50 5.75
CA LYS A 73 5.98 19.69 6.74
C LYS A 73 5.75 18.30 6.17
N THR A 74 6.28 17.29 6.85
CA THR A 74 6.13 15.89 6.45
C THR A 74 5.01 15.23 7.23
N TYR A 75 4.15 14.51 6.53
CA TYR A 75 3.03 13.76 7.09
C TYR A 75 3.07 12.32 6.60
N GLN A 76 2.67 11.39 7.46
CA GLN A 76 2.53 10.00 7.06
C GLN A 76 1.30 9.83 6.17
N VAL A 77 1.44 9.04 5.11
CA VAL A 77 0.31 8.64 4.28
C VAL A 77 -0.67 7.82 5.13
N GLY A 78 -1.97 8.07 4.93
CA GLY A 78 -3.04 7.59 5.78
C GLY A 78 -3.41 8.52 6.94
N GLN A 79 -2.77 9.70 7.05
CA GLN A 79 -3.17 10.76 7.99
C GLN A 79 -3.74 11.96 7.25
N ALA A 80 -4.71 12.64 7.87
CA ALA A 80 -5.20 13.90 7.34
C ALA A 80 -4.09 14.95 7.40
N THR A 81 -3.94 15.73 6.35
CA THR A 81 -2.88 16.73 6.24
C THR A 81 -3.44 18.09 6.66
N PRO A 82 -3.03 18.67 7.81
CA PRO A 82 -3.50 19.96 8.27
C PRO A 82 -3.17 21.06 7.25
N ARG A 83 -3.99 22.10 7.24
CA ARG A 83 -3.73 23.29 6.42
C ARG A 83 -2.95 24.33 7.21
N ASN A 84 -2.05 25.04 6.53
CA ASN A 84 -1.39 26.21 7.07
C ASN A 84 -2.41 27.33 7.36
N ILE A 85 -2.60 27.66 8.63
CA ILE A 85 -3.54 28.71 9.04
C ILE A 85 -3.06 30.10 8.64
N ALA A 86 -1.75 30.30 8.46
CA ALA A 86 -1.18 31.60 8.13
C ALA A 86 -1.56 32.04 6.71
N THR A 87 -1.78 31.08 5.80
CA THR A 87 -2.10 31.34 4.39
C THR A 87 -3.57 31.07 4.02
N SER A 88 -4.35 30.50 4.95
CA SER A 88 -5.78 30.16 4.80
C SER A 88 -6.71 31.40 4.79
N ILE A 89 -6.45 32.37 3.93
CA ILE A 89 -7.26 33.57 3.73
C ILE A 89 -8.46 33.19 2.83
N GLY A 90 -9.69 33.54 3.25
CA GLY A 90 -10.91 33.34 2.47
C GLY A 90 -11.50 31.91 2.43
N ASN A 91 -10.81 30.92 3.01
CA ASN A 91 -11.24 29.51 3.05
C ASN A 91 -11.03 28.91 4.46
N THR A 92 -11.47 29.64 5.50
CA THR A 92 -11.22 29.30 6.91
C THR A 92 -12.01 28.09 7.40
N ASP A 93 -13.03 27.67 6.66
CA ASP A 93 -13.81 26.44 6.88
C ASP A 93 -13.01 25.17 6.54
N ILE A 94 -12.03 25.27 5.64
CA ILE A 94 -11.17 24.15 5.25
C ILE A 94 -10.01 24.01 6.24
N LYS A 95 -10.01 22.91 7.00
CA LYS A 95 -9.00 22.64 8.04
C LYS A 95 -7.83 21.77 7.55
N THR A 96 -7.98 21.11 6.41
CA THR A 96 -7.00 20.16 5.87
C THR A 96 -6.71 20.46 4.41
N VAL A 97 -5.47 20.22 3.97
CA VAL A 97 -5.12 20.21 2.54
C VAL A 97 -5.79 19.02 1.84
N MET A 98 -5.79 17.85 2.48
CA MET A 98 -6.48 16.65 2.02
C MET A 98 -6.82 15.73 3.21
N SER A 99 -7.83 14.87 3.04
CA SER A 99 -8.20 13.86 4.03
C SER A 99 -7.27 12.64 4.00
N ALA A 100 -7.31 11.85 5.07
CA ALA A 100 -6.45 10.67 5.24
C ALA A 100 -6.54 9.66 4.09
N ASP A 101 -7.75 9.37 3.59
CA ASP A 101 -7.98 8.43 2.49
C ASP A 101 -7.39 8.93 1.16
N LYS A 102 -7.36 10.25 0.96
CA LYS A 102 -6.88 10.90 -0.26
C LYS A 102 -5.37 10.91 -0.38
N THR A 103 -4.66 10.90 0.75
CA THR A 103 -3.18 10.82 0.76
C THR A 103 -2.66 9.59 0.01
N TRP A 104 -3.34 8.44 0.10
CA TRP A 104 -2.94 7.23 -0.62
C TRP A 104 -3.01 7.40 -2.13
N VAL A 105 -4.06 8.06 -2.63
CA VAL A 105 -4.23 8.33 -4.06
C VAL A 105 -3.22 9.35 -4.54
N VAL A 106 -2.95 10.40 -3.77
CA VAL A 106 -1.93 11.40 -4.10
C VAL A 106 -0.53 10.78 -4.15
N ALA A 107 -0.16 9.94 -3.18
CA ALA A 107 1.12 9.22 -3.21
C ALA A 107 1.24 8.33 -4.45
N ALA A 108 0.17 7.62 -4.82
CA ALA A 108 0.12 6.80 -6.03
C ALA A 108 0.20 7.63 -7.33
N LEU A 109 -0.47 8.79 -7.40
CA LEU A 109 -0.38 9.72 -8.54
C LEU A 109 1.07 10.17 -8.77
N TYR A 110 1.75 10.59 -7.70
CA TYR A 110 3.16 10.99 -7.80
C TYR A 110 4.06 9.82 -8.19
N HIS A 111 3.82 8.63 -7.64
CA HIS A 111 4.57 7.42 -7.97
C HIS A 111 4.50 7.09 -9.47
N LEU A 112 3.31 7.19 -10.08
CA LEU A 112 3.10 6.86 -11.48
C LEU A 112 3.51 7.98 -12.44
N TYR A 113 3.21 9.23 -12.11
CA TYR A 113 3.17 10.31 -13.11
C TYR A 113 4.04 11.54 -12.80
N ALA A 114 4.69 11.65 -11.63
CA ALA A 114 5.50 12.85 -11.34
C ALA A 114 6.60 13.09 -12.38
N LYS A 115 7.19 12.03 -12.92
CA LYS A 115 8.21 12.10 -13.99
C LYS A 115 7.63 12.47 -15.36
N ASP A 116 6.33 12.30 -15.55
CA ASP A 116 5.63 12.55 -16.80
C ASP A 116 5.17 14.00 -16.92
N VAL A 117 5.19 14.76 -15.83
CA VAL A 117 4.78 16.17 -15.77
C VAL A 117 5.54 17.03 -16.80
N THR A 118 6.81 16.73 -17.07
CA THR A 118 7.63 17.48 -18.03
C THR A 118 7.49 17.02 -19.49
N LYS A 119 6.74 15.94 -19.77
CA LYS A 119 6.58 15.41 -21.14
C LYS A 119 5.90 16.41 -22.07
N SER A 120 4.89 17.13 -21.57
CA SER A 120 4.23 18.22 -22.30
C SER A 120 3.42 19.10 -21.36
N GLY A 121 3.04 20.30 -21.82
CA GLY A 121 2.10 21.15 -21.07
C GLY A 121 0.79 20.44 -20.74
N HIS A 122 0.30 19.59 -21.65
CA HIS A 122 -0.91 18.78 -21.40
C HIS A 122 -0.75 17.78 -20.25
N HIS A 123 0.40 17.11 -20.12
CA HIS A 123 0.69 16.22 -18.99
C HIS A 123 0.80 17.01 -17.69
N ALA A 124 1.48 18.16 -17.71
CA ALA A 124 1.59 19.02 -16.53
C ALA A 124 0.22 19.48 -16.02
N LYS A 125 -0.64 19.97 -16.92
CA LYS A 125 -2.01 20.40 -16.58
C LYS A 125 -2.85 19.23 -16.06
N SER A 126 -2.79 18.07 -16.72
CA SER A 126 -3.55 16.88 -16.34
C SER A 126 -3.12 16.33 -14.98
N PHE A 127 -1.82 16.28 -14.71
CA PHE A 127 -1.29 15.87 -13.40
C PHE A 127 -1.71 16.85 -12.29
N SER A 128 -1.59 18.16 -12.56
CA SER A 128 -2.05 19.21 -11.64
C SER A 128 -3.53 19.02 -11.28
N PHE A 129 -4.38 18.80 -12.29
CA PHE A 129 -5.80 18.53 -12.10
C PHE A 129 -6.06 17.23 -11.33
N ALA A 130 -5.36 16.15 -11.67
CA ALA A 130 -5.50 14.85 -11.00
C ALA A 130 -5.19 14.95 -9.51
N VAL A 131 -4.08 15.60 -9.13
CA VAL A 131 -3.74 15.82 -7.72
C VAL A 131 -4.74 16.77 -7.05
N GLN A 132 -5.11 17.88 -7.68
CA GLN A 132 -6.09 18.84 -7.15
C GLN A 132 -7.46 18.21 -6.90
N SER A 133 -7.89 17.25 -7.74
CA SER A 133 -9.14 16.50 -7.52
C SER A 133 -9.20 15.70 -6.23
N GLN A 134 -8.04 15.50 -5.57
CA GLN A 134 -7.93 14.82 -4.28
C GLN A 134 -7.78 15.78 -3.10
N LEU A 135 -7.73 17.09 -3.34
CA LEU A 135 -7.54 18.11 -2.30
C LEU A 135 -8.89 18.64 -1.80
N SER A 136 -8.92 19.11 -0.55
CA SER A 136 -10.13 19.66 0.09
C SER A 136 -10.64 20.94 -0.59
N THR A 137 -9.78 21.60 -1.36
CA THR A 137 -10.07 22.84 -2.09
C THR A 137 -10.62 22.60 -3.51
N TYR A 138 -10.73 21.35 -3.93
CA TYR A 138 -11.23 21.00 -5.25
C TYR A 138 -12.61 21.61 -5.54
N GLY A 139 -12.81 22.08 -6.77
CA GLY A 139 -14.05 22.73 -7.20
C GLY A 139 -14.30 24.15 -6.67
N ARG A 140 -13.43 24.71 -5.82
CA ARG A 140 -13.58 26.09 -5.29
C ARG A 140 -12.97 27.19 -6.16
N PHE A 141 -12.11 26.82 -7.10
CA PHE A 141 -11.47 27.76 -8.03
C PHE A 141 -11.99 27.56 -9.46
N PRO A 142 -12.01 28.62 -10.28
CA PRO A 142 -12.31 28.49 -11.70
C PRO A 142 -11.43 27.43 -12.35
N MET A 143 -12.05 26.46 -13.02
CA MET A 143 -11.32 25.42 -13.75
C MET A 143 -10.94 25.95 -15.13
N GLU A 144 -9.66 25.88 -15.49
CA GLU A 144 -9.29 26.01 -16.90
C GLU A 144 -9.78 24.79 -17.67
N ASN A 145 -10.24 25.02 -18.91
CA ASN A 145 -10.56 23.94 -19.80
C ASN A 145 -9.28 23.19 -20.17
N LEU A 146 -9.22 21.90 -19.81
CA LEU A 146 -8.20 20.99 -20.32
C LEU A 146 -8.53 20.65 -21.78
N ASP A 147 -7.51 20.58 -22.63
CA ASP A 147 -7.64 20.38 -24.08
C ASP A 147 -8.42 19.09 -24.44
N ASP A 148 -8.39 18.09 -23.56
CA ASP A 148 -9.04 16.78 -23.70
C ASP A 148 -10.29 16.63 -22.81
N GLY A 149 -10.77 17.73 -22.21
CA GLY A 149 -11.86 17.69 -21.22
C GLY A 149 -11.52 16.91 -19.95
N GLY A 150 -10.24 16.74 -19.63
CA GLY A 150 -9.73 16.06 -18.43
C GLY A 150 -9.72 14.54 -18.52
N ALA A 151 -9.72 13.96 -19.72
CA ALA A 151 -9.67 12.51 -19.91
C ALA A 151 -8.40 11.89 -19.33
N LEU A 152 -7.23 12.49 -19.60
CA LEU A 152 -5.95 12.05 -19.07
C LEU A 152 -5.89 12.18 -17.54
N ALA A 153 -6.40 13.29 -16.98
CA ALA A 153 -6.44 13.47 -15.54
C ALA A 153 -7.31 12.40 -14.85
N ARG A 154 -8.48 12.07 -15.42
CA ARG A 154 -9.34 10.98 -14.92
C ARG A 154 -8.67 9.62 -15.03
N GLN A 155 -7.95 9.36 -16.13
CA GLN A 155 -7.16 8.15 -16.28
C GLN A 155 -6.09 8.04 -15.20
N MET A 156 -5.34 9.13 -14.94
CA MET A 156 -4.31 9.17 -13.91
C MET A 156 -4.88 8.81 -12.53
N VAL A 157 -6.04 9.38 -12.17
CA VAL A 157 -6.72 9.07 -10.91
C VAL A 157 -7.15 7.60 -10.88
N ALA A 158 -7.79 7.10 -11.93
CA ALA A 158 -8.26 5.71 -11.99
C ALA A 158 -7.11 4.69 -11.86
N GLU A 159 -5.98 4.93 -12.51
CA GLU A 159 -4.78 4.09 -12.39
C GLU A 159 -4.15 4.19 -11.00
N ALA A 160 -4.06 5.39 -10.42
CA ALA A 160 -3.56 5.59 -9.06
C ALA A 160 -4.40 4.87 -8.01
N GLU A 161 -5.74 4.88 -8.15
CA GLU A 161 -6.64 4.17 -7.25
C GLU A 161 -6.42 2.66 -7.23
N GLN A 162 -5.95 2.05 -8.32
CA GLN A 162 -5.65 0.61 -8.37
C GLN A 162 -4.48 0.21 -7.46
N ILE A 163 -3.53 1.11 -7.25
CA ILE A 163 -2.31 0.85 -6.47
C ILE A 163 -2.25 1.66 -5.17
N ALA A 164 -3.30 2.41 -4.84
CA ALA A 164 -3.41 3.17 -3.61
C ALA A 164 -3.59 2.24 -2.40
N GLY A 165 -2.95 2.61 -1.29
CA GLY A 165 -3.15 1.94 -0.01
C GLY A 165 -4.50 2.28 0.65
N PRO A 166 -4.69 1.88 1.93
CA PRO A 166 -3.70 1.28 2.82
C PRO A 166 -3.22 -0.09 2.35
N TYR A 167 -1.95 -0.38 2.59
CA TYR A 167 -1.32 -1.62 2.15
C TYR A 167 -1.31 -2.67 3.25
N THR A 168 -1.52 -3.92 2.86
CA THR A 168 -1.45 -5.07 3.77
C THR A 168 -0.61 -6.18 3.16
N LEU A 169 0.27 -6.75 4.00
CA LEU A 169 1.12 -7.90 3.72
C LEU A 169 0.94 -8.88 4.88
N LYS A 170 0.30 -10.03 4.62
CA LYS A 170 -0.05 -11.02 5.66
C LYS A 170 0.27 -12.45 5.18
N PRO A 171 1.54 -12.76 4.88
CA PRO A 171 1.90 -14.13 4.56
C PRO A 171 1.77 -15.02 5.80
N TRP A 172 1.63 -16.33 5.59
CA TRP A 172 1.75 -17.31 6.67
C TRP A 172 2.71 -18.42 6.26
N VAL A 173 3.38 -18.98 7.26
CA VAL A 173 4.41 -20.01 7.08
C VAL A 173 3.88 -21.31 7.63
N SER A 174 4.12 -22.40 6.91
CA SER A 174 3.79 -23.76 7.31
C SER A 174 4.96 -24.70 7.01
N TYR A 175 4.97 -25.84 7.68
CA TYR A 175 5.93 -26.92 7.44
C TYR A 175 5.19 -28.23 7.24
N LYS A 176 5.58 -28.98 6.21
CA LYS A 176 5.07 -30.33 5.96
C LYS A 176 6.10 -31.13 5.18
N ASP A 177 6.38 -32.36 5.63
CA ASP A 177 7.19 -33.35 4.92
C ASP A 177 8.54 -32.82 4.39
N GLY A 178 9.30 -32.10 5.23
CA GLY A 178 10.60 -31.54 4.86
C GLY A 178 10.54 -30.21 4.09
N VAL A 179 9.35 -29.69 3.81
CA VAL A 179 9.16 -28.46 3.03
C VAL A 179 8.56 -27.36 3.91
N VAL A 180 9.26 -26.24 4.02
CA VAL A 180 8.72 -25.00 4.55
C VAL A 180 8.04 -24.25 3.40
N THR A 181 6.76 -23.97 3.55
CA THR A 181 5.95 -23.21 2.58
C THR A 181 5.55 -21.87 3.19
N ILE A 182 5.70 -20.80 2.42
CA ILE A 182 5.10 -19.51 2.71
C ILE A 182 4.02 -19.21 1.67
N GLU A 183 2.82 -18.95 2.13
CA GLU A 183 1.67 -18.67 1.28
C GLU A 183 1.20 -17.23 1.45
N ASN A 184 0.28 -16.81 0.59
CA ASN A 184 -0.31 -15.47 0.61
C ASN A 184 0.72 -14.34 0.42
N LEU A 185 1.71 -14.60 -0.42
CA LEU A 185 2.69 -13.62 -0.83
C LEU A 185 2.08 -12.64 -1.83
N GLY A 186 2.12 -11.36 -1.48
CA GLY A 186 1.61 -10.25 -2.28
C GLY A 186 1.24 -9.09 -1.38
N VAL A 187 0.99 -7.92 -1.98
CA VAL A 187 0.46 -6.76 -1.27
C VAL A 187 -0.95 -6.48 -1.73
N LYS A 188 -1.87 -6.35 -0.78
CA LYS A 188 -3.24 -5.92 -1.04
C LYS A 188 -3.39 -4.45 -0.67
N GLY A 189 -3.73 -3.62 -1.64
CA GLY A 189 -4.14 -2.23 -1.46
C GLY A 189 -5.65 -2.09 -1.34
N LYS A 190 -6.16 -0.87 -1.51
CA LYS A 190 -7.60 -0.57 -1.40
C LYS A 190 -8.42 -1.28 -2.49
N ALA A 191 -7.93 -1.31 -3.73
CA ALA A 191 -8.64 -1.87 -4.88
C ALA A 191 -8.46 -3.39 -5.04
N GLY A 192 -7.49 -4.00 -4.34
CA GLY A 192 -7.17 -5.42 -4.48
C GLY A 192 -5.67 -5.70 -4.44
N TRP A 193 -5.27 -6.83 -5.01
CA TRP A 193 -3.87 -7.23 -5.11
C TRP A 193 -3.11 -6.38 -6.12
N ILE A 194 -1.96 -5.86 -5.70
CA ILE A 194 -1.12 -5.01 -6.53
C ILE A 194 -0.12 -5.90 -7.28
N LYS A 195 -0.21 -5.88 -8.61
CA LYS A 195 0.68 -6.64 -9.50
C LYS A 195 1.99 -5.89 -9.73
N GLY A 196 3.08 -6.63 -9.90
CA GLY A 196 4.33 -6.11 -10.47
C GLY A 196 5.31 -5.53 -9.45
N LEU A 197 5.00 -5.62 -8.16
CA LEU A 197 5.93 -5.26 -7.08
C LEU A 197 6.99 -6.35 -6.91
N PRO A 198 8.29 -5.99 -6.88
CA PRO A 198 9.36 -6.92 -6.53
C PRO A 198 9.26 -7.37 -5.07
N MET A 199 9.47 -8.66 -4.86
CA MET A 199 9.46 -9.28 -3.53
C MET A 199 10.73 -10.11 -3.32
N GLU A 200 11.30 -10.01 -2.14
CA GLU A 200 12.42 -10.82 -1.67
C GLU A 200 11.92 -11.69 -0.51
N VAL A 201 12.06 -13.01 -0.65
CA VAL A 201 11.66 -13.99 0.37
C VAL A 201 12.92 -14.71 0.84
N THR A 202 13.28 -14.48 2.09
CA THR A 202 14.49 -15.03 2.70
C THR A 202 14.10 -16.06 3.74
N PHE A 203 14.58 -17.29 3.58
CA PHE A 203 14.47 -18.36 4.56
C PHE A 203 15.82 -18.53 5.26
N THR A 204 15.82 -18.57 6.58
CA THR A 204 17.02 -18.64 7.40
C THR A 204 16.90 -19.79 8.39
N HIS A 205 17.90 -20.66 8.41
CA HIS A 205 18.02 -21.76 9.35
C HIS A 205 19.46 -21.83 9.89
N ALA A 206 19.63 -22.17 11.17
CA ALA A 206 20.94 -22.09 11.82
C ALA A 206 22.01 -22.98 11.18
N ASN A 207 21.62 -24.18 10.73
CA ASN A 207 22.57 -25.17 10.20
C ASN A 207 22.72 -25.12 8.68
N SER A 208 21.63 -24.84 7.96
CA SER A 208 21.62 -24.84 6.48
C SER A 208 21.82 -23.45 5.87
N GLY A 209 21.87 -22.40 6.70
CA GLY A 209 22.15 -21.04 6.28
C GLY A 209 20.93 -20.31 5.73
N GLU A 210 21.18 -19.40 4.80
CA GLU A 210 20.17 -18.51 4.22
C GLU A 210 19.89 -18.85 2.74
N VAL A 211 18.60 -18.90 2.39
CA VAL A 211 18.11 -19.07 1.02
C VAL A 211 17.20 -17.90 0.68
N THR A 212 17.56 -17.10 -0.32
CA THR A 212 16.77 -15.94 -0.76
C THR A 212 16.17 -16.18 -2.15
N LYS A 213 14.88 -15.91 -2.29
CA LYS A 213 14.11 -16.02 -3.54
C LYS A 213 13.57 -14.66 -3.95
N THR A 214 13.84 -14.27 -5.19
CA THR A 214 13.27 -13.05 -5.79
C THR A 214 12.02 -13.40 -6.59
N LEU A 215 10.91 -12.74 -6.27
CA LEU A 215 9.60 -12.95 -6.88
C LEU A 215 9.00 -11.62 -7.34
N THR A 216 7.92 -11.69 -8.09
CA THR A 216 7.11 -10.53 -8.47
C THR A 216 5.66 -10.80 -8.14
N SER A 217 5.00 -9.85 -7.48
CA SER A 217 3.60 -9.97 -7.08
C SER A 217 2.65 -10.09 -8.28
N GLY A 218 1.62 -10.93 -8.12
CA GLY A 218 0.57 -11.17 -9.12
C GLY A 218 -0.71 -10.38 -8.86
N LYS A 219 -1.74 -10.67 -9.67
CA LYS A 219 -3.13 -10.23 -9.40
C LYS A 219 -3.83 -11.10 -8.33
N GLU A 220 -3.17 -12.17 -7.93
CA GLU A 220 -3.57 -13.13 -6.91
C GLU A 220 -2.34 -13.42 -6.04
N PRO A 221 -2.53 -13.84 -4.78
CA PRO A 221 -1.42 -14.21 -3.92
C PRO A 221 -0.67 -15.41 -4.48
N ILE A 222 0.64 -15.42 -4.27
CA ILE A 222 1.51 -16.55 -4.65
C ILE A 222 2.09 -17.23 -3.42
N SER A 223 2.81 -18.33 -3.63
CA SER A 223 3.53 -19.05 -2.58
C SER A 223 5.00 -19.24 -2.97
N ALA A 224 5.83 -19.52 -1.96
CA ALA A 224 7.21 -19.94 -2.13
C ALA A 224 7.53 -21.05 -1.14
N GLN A 225 8.51 -21.88 -1.48
CA GLN A 225 8.85 -23.06 -0.70
C GLN A 225 10.37 -23.21 -0.59
N ALA A 226 10.87 -23.82 0.48
CA ALA A 226 12.25 -24.24 0.62
C ALA A 226 12.33 -25.55 1.42
N GLU A 227 13.27 -26.41 1.05
CA GLU A 227 13.47 -27.71 1.68
C GLU A 227 14.42 -27.60 2.88
N TYR A 228 14.03 -28.23 3.99
CA TYR A 228 14.79 -28.28 5.23
C TYR A 228 14.68 -29.68 5.84
N SER A 229 15.79 -30.42 5.80
CA SER A 229 15.94 -31.73 6.41
C SER A 229 16.45 -31.68 7.84
N ASP A 230 17.22 -30.65 8.18
CA ASP A 230 17.81 -30.50 9.50
C ASP A 230 16.75 -29.99 10.49
N PRO A 231 16.62 -30.62 11.67
CA PRO A 231 15.73 -30.14 12.71
C PRO A 231 16.14 -28.77 13.22
N GLY A 232 15.15 -27.92 13.51
CA GLY A 232 15.40 -26.56 13.99
C GLY A 232 14.35 -25.55 13.52
N GLU A 233 14.49 -24.31 13.99
CA GLU A 233 13.60 -23.22 13.59
C GLU A 233 14.04 -22.63 12.25
N VAL A 234 13.10 -22.53 11.30
CA VAL A 234 13.27 -21.82 10.05
C VAL A 234 12.54 -20.48 10.16
N SER A 235 13.29 -19.39 10.12
CA SER A 235 12.75 -18.03 10.03
C SER A 235 12.53 -17.65 8.57
N VAL A 236 11.41 -17.01 8.27
CA VAL A 236 11.09 -16.51 6.93
C VAL A 236 10.84 -15.01 7.01
N ARG A 237 11.51 -14.24 6.14
CA ARG A 237 11.29 -12.80 5.96
C ARG A 237 10.82 -12.54 4.54
N VAL A 238 9.80 -11.70 4.40
CA VAL A 238 9.29 -11.22 3.11
C VAL A 238 9.46 -9.72 3.09
N LYS A 239 10.15 -9.21 2.07
CA LYS A 239 10.26 -7.77 1.79
C LYS A 239 9.65 -7.47 0.44
N VAL A 240 8.63 -6.63 0.42
CA VAL A 240 8.04 -6.11 -0.81
C VAL A 240 8.48 -4.66 -0.98
N SER A 241 9.07 -4.36 -2.13
CA SER A 241 9.57 -3.01 -2.43
C SER A 241 8.81 -2.40 -3.60
N GLY A 242 8.97 -1.09 -3.80
CA GLY A 242 8.45 -0.43 -4.99
C GLY A 242 7.05 0.14 -4.85
N LEU A 243 6.51 0.19 -3.62
CA LEU A 243 5.22 0.80 -3.33
C LEU A 243 5.29 2.34 -3.45
N PRO A 244 4.15 3.02 -3.65
CA PRO A 244 4.07 4.47 -3.49
C PRO A 244 4.65 4.96 -2.15
N ALA A 245 5.11 6.21 -2.12
CA ALA A 245 5.72 6.80 -0.94
C ALA A 245 4.81 6.68 0.30
N ASP A 246 5.42 6.50 1.48
CA ASP A 246 4.73 6.44 2.77
C ASP A 246 4.58 7.82 3.43
N LYS A 247 5.12 8.87 2.80
CA LYS A 247 5.11 10.24 3.29
C LYS A 247 4.66 11.22 2.20
N ILE A 248 3.94 12.26 2.62
CA ILE A 248 3.62 13.44 1.81
C ILE A 248 4.23 14.64 2.49
N ASN A 249 4.85 15.52 1.71
CA ASN A 249 5.30 16.80 2.20
C ASN A 249 4.36 17.91 1.74
N ILE A 250 4.05 18.83 2.64
CA ILE A 250 3.47 20.12 2.30
C ILE A 250 4.60 21.14 2.44
N TRP A 251 4.89 21.82 1.34
CA TRP A 251 5.73 22.99 1.35
C TRP A 251 4.87 24.18 1.77
N GLU A 252 5.05 24.64 3.00
CA GLU A 252 4.28 25.73 3.61
C GLU A 252 5.08 27.03 3.57
N HIS A 253 4.59 28.02 2.83
CA HIS A 253 5.21 29.35 2.79
C HIS A 253 4.44 30.32 3.70
N PRO A 254 5.09 31.22 4.46
CA PRO A 254 4.39 32.14 5.38
C PRO A 254 3.52 33.19 4.68
N LYS A 255 3.71 33.41 3.37
CA LYS A 255 3.05 34.47 2.58
C LYS A 255 2.58 34.05 1.18
N HIS A 256 2.86 32.80 0.79
CA HIS A 256 2.64 32.29 -0.57
C HIS A 256 1.99 30.93 -0.49
N GLN A 257 1.55 30.43 -1.65
CA GLN A 257 0.72 29.25 -1.74
C GLN A 257 1.42 27.99 -1.26
N ASP A 258 0.71 27.16 -0.51
CA ASP A 258 1.21 25.85 -0.11
C ASP A 258 1.28 24.90 -1.31
N LEU A 259 2.34 24.09 -1.39
CA LEU A 259 2.49 23.07 -2.42
C LEU A 259 2.48 21.67 -1.80
N VAL A 260 1.64 20.79 -2.35
CA VAL A 260 1.78 19.36 -2.13
C VAL A 260 3.01 18.88 -2.88
N VAL A 261 3.93 18.23 -2.19
CA VAL A 261 5.18 17.70 -2.73
C VAL A 261 5.35 16.28 -2.21
N VAL A 262 5.34 15.29 -3.10
CA VAL A 262 5.63 13.91 -2.73
C VAL A 262 6.97 13.54 -3.34
N GLN A 263 7.91 13.11 -2.50
CA GLN A 263 9.16 12.55 -3.00
C GLN A 263 8.85 11.26 -3.75
N TRP A 264 9.60 11.04 -4.82
CA TRP A 264 9.44 9.92 -5.74
C TRP A 264 10.10 8.64 -5.20
N ASP A 265 10.47 8.67 -3.93
CA ASP A 265 10.97 7.53 -3.19
C ASP A 265 9.88 6.45 -3.13
N LYS A 266 10.33 5.21 -3.26
CA LYS A 266 9.45 4.05 -3.16
C LYS A 266 9.51 3.53 -1.73
N SER A 267 8.36 3.20 -1.18
CA SER A 267 8.29 2.56 0.13
C SER A 267 8.42 1.03 0.00
N SER A 268 8.60 0.38 1.15
CA SER A 268 8.63 -1.08 1.27
C SER A 268 7.80 -1.54 2.46
N LEU A 269 7.30 -2.77 2.38
CA LEU A 269 6.66 -3.48 3.48
C LEU A 269 7.43 -4.76 3.78
N GLU A 270 7.46 -5.12 5.05
CA GLU A 270 8.09 -6.36 5.49
C GLU A 270 7.15 -7.15 6.38
N ALA A 271 7.24 -8.47 6.28
CA ALA A 271 6.59 -9.41 7.17
C ALA A 271 7.57 -10.53 7.49
N SER A 272 7.43 -11.12 8.68
CA SER A 272 8.23 -12.27 9.09
C SER A 272 7.37 -13.31 9.79
N GLY A 273 7.84 -14.54 9.78
CA GLY A 273 7.26 -15.66 10.52
C GLY A 273 8.31 -16.74 10.72
N SER A 274 8.00 -17.75 11.53
CA SER A 274 8.88 -18.90 11.70
C SER A 274 8.08 -20.18 11.86
N VAL A 275 8.75 -21.30 11.60
CA VAL A 275 8.21 -22.63 11.81
C VAL A 275 9.31 -23.58 12.29
N ALA A 276 8.96 -24.55 13.12
CA ALA A 276 9.88 -25.56 13.60
C ALA A 276 9.86 -26.80 12.69
N VAL A 277 11.04 -27.23 12.25
CA VAL A 277 11.29 -28.53 11.61
C VAL A 277 11.48 -29.56 12.73
N PRO A 278 10.64 -30.60 12.83
CA PRO A 278 10.72 -31.57 13.89
C PRO A 278 11.97 -32.45 13.77
N PRO A 279 12.49 -32.99 14.88
CA PRO A 279 13.50 -34.02 14.83
C PRO A 279 12.97 -35.26 14.10
N PRO A 280 13.83 -36.03 13.42
CA PRO A 280 13.43 -37.31 12.83
C PRO A 280 12.82 -38.21 13.91
N PRO A 281 11.78 -39.00 13.57
CA PRO A 281 11.15 -39.89 14.53
C PRO A 281 12.20 -40.82 15.14
N THR A 282 12.24 -40.87 16.47
CA THR A 282 13.13 -41.80 17.17
C THR A 282 12.72 -43.22 16.79
N PRO A 283 13.64 -44.09 16.31
CA PRO A 283 13.29 -45.47 16.01
C PRO A 283 12.70 -46.13 17.26
N PRO A 284 11.67 -46.99 17.13
CA PRO A 284 11.14 -47.72 18.26
C PRO A 284 12.30 -48.46 18.94
N THR A 285 12.52 -48.16 20.21
CA THR A 285 13.53 -48.87 21.00
C THR A 285 13.05 -50.31 21.10
N THR A 286 13.70 -51.24 20.41
CA THR A 286 13.55 -52.66 20.67
C THR A 286 14.03 -52.89 22.10
N GLN A 287 13.09 -52.90 23.06
CA GLN A 287 13.37 -53.46 24.37
C GLN A 287 13.83 -54.91 24.15
N PRO A 288 14.98 -55.34 24.72
CA PRO A 288 15.29 -56.75 24.76
C PRO A 288 14.18 -57.44 25.54
N THR A 289 13.39 -58.28 24.88
CA THR A 289 12.58 -59.28 25.58
C THR A 289 13.57 -60.20 26.29
N GLU A 290 13.62 -60.07 27.62
CA GLU A 290 14.30 -61.05 28.46
C GLU A 290 13.63 -62.41 28.22
N PRO A 291 14.38 -63.51 28.00
CA PRO A 291 13.78 -64.81 27.80
C PRO A 291 13.15 -65.27 29.11
N GLU A 292 11.81 -65.26 29.19
CA GLU A 292 11.09 -65.99 30.24
C GLU A 292 11.40 -67.48 30.10
N THR A 293 12.19 -68.00 31.04
CA THR A 293 12.30 -69.43 31.32
C THR A 293 10.94 -69.98 31.76
N GLU A 294 10.43 -70.94 30.99
CA GLU A 294 9.29 -71.79 31.33
C GLU A 294 9.45 -72.45 32.71
N PRO A 295 8.32 -72.69 33.40
CA PRO A 295 8.10 -74.02 33.92
C PRO A 295 6.76 -74.59 33.44
N THR A 296 6.85 -75.83 32.99
CA THR A 296 5.77 -76.77 32.68
C THR A 296 5.00 -77.16 33.95
N THR A 297 3.65 -77.22 33.91
CA THR A 297 2.86 -78.46 34.09
C THR A 297 1.31 -78.27 34.11
N GLN A 298 0.68 -79.02 33.18
CA GLN A 298 -0.58 -79.79 33.23
C GLN A 298 -2.00 -79.14 33.26
N PRO A 299 -3.01 -79.86 32.69
CA PRO A 299 -4.25 -79.29 32.18
C PRO A 299 -5.46 -79.55 33.10
N THR A 300 -6.48 -78.69 33.02
CA THR A 300 -7.83 -79.06 33.48
C THR A 300 -8.89 -78.42 32.57
N THR A 301 -9.44 -79.29 31.72
CA THR A 301 -10.85 -79.44 31.30
C THR A 301 -11.78 -78.22 31.20
N GLU A 302 -12.24 -78.00 29.97
CA GLU A 302 -13.50 -77.39 29.45
C GLU A 302 -14.80 -77.73 30.25
N PRO A 303 -16.01 -77.21 29.89
CA PRO A 303 -16.38 -76.08 29.01
C PRO A 303 -17.52 -75.18 29.57
N SER A 304 -17.79 -74.02 28.95
CA SER A 304 -19.17 -73.55 28.68
C SER A 304 -19.20 -72.33 27.75
N GLN A 305 -19.64 -72.56 26.52
CA GLN A 305 -20.44 -71.64 25.68
C GLN A 305 -21.90 -71.62 26.25
N PRO A 306 -22.87 -70.77 25.79
CA PRO A 306 -22.89 -70.00 24.54
C PRO A 306 -23.46 -68.56 24.59
N GLU A 307 -23.34 -67.88 23.43
CA GLU A 307 -24.29 -66.91 22.82
C GLU A 307 -24.52 -65.55 23.52
N THR A 308 -24.35 -64.41 22.86
CA THR A 308 -25.25 -63.96 21.77
C THR A 308 -24.64 -62.83 20.92
N GLU A 309 -25.09 -62.78 19.66
CA GLU A 309 -24.76 -61.88 18.56
C GLU A 309 -25.37 -60.45 18.65
N PRO A 310 -25.04 -59.52 17.72
CA PRO A 310 -25.07 -58.07 17.90
C PRO A 310 -26.29 -57.36 17.30
N THR A 311 -26.70 -56.22 17.88
CA THR A 311 -27.63 -55.19 17.33
C THR A 311 -27.61 -54.02 18.34
N THR A 312 -27.65 -52.71 18.07
CA THR A 312 -28.01 -51.88 16.90
C THR A 312 -27.47 -50.44 17.14
N GLN A 313 -27.54 -49.63 16.08
CA GLN A 313 -27.22 -48.20 15.88
C GLN A 313 -27.47 -47.15 17.01
N PRO A 314 -26.87 -45.93 16.85
CA PRO A 314 -27.00 -44.80 17.76
C PRO A 314 -28.17 -43.90 17.39
N GLU A 315 -28.86 -43.36 18.39
CA GLU A 315 -29.77 -42.22 18.19
C GLU A 315 -29.96 -41.47 19.51
N THR A 316 -29.40 -40.26 19.63
CA THR A 316 -30.03 -39.10 20.28
C THR A 316 -29.14 -37.85 20.22
N GLU A 317 -29.61 -36.88 19.46
CA GLU A 317 -29.55 -35.44 19.76
C GLU A 317 -30.71 -34.78 18.97
N PRO A 318 -31.19 -33.55 19.27
CA PRO A 318 -30.86 -32.64 20.38
C PRO A 318 -32.11 -32.04 21.05
N THR A 319 -31.99 -31.43 22.24
CA THR A 319 -32.91 -30.34 22.66
C THR A 319 -32.23 -29.46 23.71
N THR A 320 -31.69 -28.32 23.30
CA THR A 320 -31.61 -27.12 24.15
C THR A 320 -31.94 -25.88 23.33
N THR A 321 -32.84 -25.10 23.91
CA THR A 321 -33.47 -23.85 23.48
C THR A 321 -32.44 -22.72 23.25
N PRO A 322 -32.53 -21.93 22.18
CA PRO A 322 -31.85 -20.65 22.12
C PRO A 322 -32.72 -19.54 22.75
N THR A 323 -32.16 -18.88 23.76
CA THR A 323 -32.66 -17.62 24.32
C THR A 323 -32.61 -16.51 23.28
N THR A 324 -33.73 -15.83 23.07
CA THR A 324 -33.88 -14.63 22.24
C THR A 324 -33.10 -13.46 22.83
N VAL A 325 -32.13 -12.92 22.10
CA VAL A 325 -31.67 -11.53 22.28
C VAL A 325 -31.98 -10.77 21.00
N THR A 326 -32.91 -9.84 21.13
CA THR A 326 -33.30 -8.85 20.13
C THR A 326 -32.17 -7.87 19.88
N ILE A 327 -31.67 -7.77 18.65
CA ILE A 327 -31.05 -6.53 18.13
C ILE A 327 -31.64 -6.27 16.74
N ASP A 328 -32.27 -5.10 16.64
CA ASP A 328 -32.82 -4.51 15.42
C ASP A 328 -31.80 -4.45 14.29
N GLN A 329 -32.16 -5.07 13.16
CA GLN A 329 -31.64 -4.69 11.85
C GLN A 329 -32.77 -4.83 10.82
N PRO A 330 -33.07 -3.77 10.05
CA PRO A 330 -33.76 -3.93 8.77
C PRO A 330 -32.96 -3.25 7.63
N PRO A 331 -33.25 -3.54 6.35
CA PRO A 331 -32.84 -4.76 5.67
C PRO A 331 -32.07 -4.47 4.36
N THR A 332 -31.33 -5.46 3.87
CA THR A 332 -30.85 -5.55 2.48
C THR A 332 -31.77 -6.47 1.66
N LEU A 333 -32.36 -5.92 0.58
CA LEU A 333 -32.95 -6.60 -0.59
C LEU A 333 -32.88 -5.55 -1.74
N ALA A 334 -32.71 -5.84 -3.02
CA ALA A 334 -32.43 -7.05 -3.78
C ALA A 334 -31.91 -6.61 -5.17
N LYS A 335 -31.23 -7.53 -5.84
CA LYS A 335 -30.79 -7.46 -7.23
C LYS A 335 -31.99 -7.78 -8.14
N THR A 336 -32.31 -6.88 -9.08
CA THR A 336 -33.16 -7.19 -10.25
C THR A 336 -32.59 -6.46 -11.46
N GLY A 337 -32.38 -7.21 -12.55
CA GLY A 337 -31.98 -6.70 -13.85
C GLY A 337 -33.15 -6.59 -14.83
N ALA A 338 -32.80 -6.17 -16.06
CA ALA A 338 -33.63 -5.97 -17.27
C ALA A 338 -34.45 -4.66 -17.26
N ALA A 339 -34.57 -3.88 -18.34
CA ALA A 339 -34.34 -4.15 -19.77
C ALA A 339 -34.00 -2.87 -20.55
N SER A 340 -33.22 -3.02 -21.62
CA SER A 340 -33.16 -2.09 -22.75
C SER A 340 -34.53 -1.91 -23.40
N LEU A 341 -34.88 -0.68 -23.78
CA LEU A 341 -35.79 -0.41 -24.89
C LEU A 341 -35.29 0.77 -25.73
N PHE A 342 -35.15 0.49 -27.02
CA PHE A 342 -34.79 1.37 -28.12
C PHE A 342 -36.05 2.12 -28.66
N LEU A 343 -35.83 3.39 -29.06
CA LEU A 343 -36.42 4.15 -30.20
C LEU A 343 -37.90 4.63 -30.16
N PRO A 344 -38.35 5.59 -31.02
CA PRO A 344 -37.63 6.45 -31.99
C PRO A 344 -37.96 7.97 -31.93
N ALA A 345 -37.30 8.72 -32.81
CA ALA A 345 -37.50 10.12 -33.15
C ALA A 345 -38.86 10.45 -33.83
N PHE A 346 -39.38 11.66 -33.55
CA PHE A 346 -40.19 12.60 -34.37
C PHE A 346 -40.25 13.89 -33.54
N GLY A 347 -40.13 15.13 -34.00
CA GLY A 347 -40.02 15.74 -35.31
C GLY A 347 -39.99 17.28 -35.12
N LEU A 348 -39.45 17.95 -36.13
CA LEU A 348 -39.34 19.40 -36.36
C LEU A 348 -40.58 20.27 -36.06
N ALA A 349 -40.34 21.50 -35.57
CA ALA A 349 -40.89 22.79 -36.05
C ALA A 349 -40.38 23.93 -35.11
N SER A 350 -39.37 24.72 -35.45
CA SER A 350 -39.39 25.95 -36.28
C SER A 350 -40.25 27.10 -35.73
N LEU A 351 -39.58 28.15 -35.21
CA LEU A 351 -39.86 29.60 -35.29
C LEU A 351 -38.80 30.27 -34.39
N GLY A 352 -37.87 31.11 -34.81
CA GLY A 352 -37.89 32.06 -35.93
C GLY A 352 -37.96 33.48 -35.37
N SER A 353 -36.81 34.08 -35.07
CA SER A 353 -36.48 35.52 -34.98
C SER A 353 -35.02 35.60 -34.51
N GLY A 354 -34.03 36.20 -35.17
CA GLY A 354 -34.06 37.24 -36.20
C GLY A 354 -33.25 38.43 -35.71
N PHE A 355 -31.99 38.49 -36.15
CA PHE A 355 -31.15 39.70 -36.37
C PHE A 355 -30.83 40.66 -35.19
N LEU A 356 -29.52 40.88 -34.95
CA LEU A 356 -28.88 42.15 -35.33
C LEU A 356 -27.35 42.06 -35.27
N LEU A 357 -26.74 42.27 -36.45
CA LEU A 357 -25.33 42.56 -36.67
C LEU A 357 -24.96 43.92 -36.06
N PHE A 358 -23.83 44.00 -35.36
CA PHE A 358 -23.02 45.21 -35.37
C PHE A 358 -21.58 44.88 -35.75
N ARG A 359 -21.28 45.22 -37.01
CA ARG A 359 -19.96 45.38 -37.57
C ARG A 359 -19.50 46.79 -37.18
N ARG A 360 -18.35 46.94 -36.52
CA ARG A 360 -17.63 48.23 -36.49
C ARG A 360 -16.22 48.00 -37.01
N SER A 361 -16.02 48.52 -38.21
CA SER A 361 -14.74 48.76 -38.87
C SER A 361 -14.49 50.27 -38.84
N GLY A 362 -13.21 50.64 -38.77
CA GLY A 362 -12.67 52.00 -38.81
C GLY A 362 -11.61 52.12 -37.72
N GLY A 363 -10.31 52.26 -37.98
CA GLY A 363 -9.60 52.70 -39.18
C GLY A 363 -8.79 53.96 -38.83
N GLU A 364 -7.48 53.91 -39.11
CA GLU A 364 -6.46 54.99 -39.09
C GLU A 364 -6.12 55.57 -37.69
N ALA A 365 -4.87 55.84 -37.32
CA ALA A 365 -3.59 56.01 -38.03
C ALA A 365 -2.45 55.37 -37.21
#